data_AF-A0A0T9R9X6-F1
#
_entry.id   AF-A0A0T9R9X6-F1
#
_cell.length_a   1.000
_cell.length_b   1.000
_cell.length_c   1.000
_cell.angle_alpha   90.00
_cell.angle_beta   90.00
_cell.angle_gamma   90.00
#
_symmetry.space_group_name_H-M   'P 1'
#
loop_
_entity.id
_entity.type
_entity.pdbx_description
1 polymer ?
#
loop_
_entity_poly.entity_id
_entity_poly.type
_entity_poly.pdbx_seq_one_letter_code
_entity_poly.pdbx_strand_id
1 'polypeptide(L)' 'MVNYTKKISDLLYTHDYLTTAEIAYALNISVYQARYHLLKEYRKGTISMKTTGRGGKVRWSRTIANGDK' A
#
# COMPACT_ATOMS: atom_id res chain seq x y z
N MET A 1 3.72 -20.22 -3.82
CA MET A 1 3.94 -18.85 -4.31
C MET A 1 3.44 -17.87 -3.25
N VAL A 2 4.27 -16.97 -2.73
CA VAL A 2 3.83 -16.01 -1.68
C VAL A 2 2.91 -14.97 -2.31
N ASN A 3 1.66 -14.87 -1.82
CA ASN A 3 0.71 -13.88 -2.29
C ASN A 3 0.88 -12.54 -1.55
N TYR A 4 1.76 -11.69 -2.05
CA TYR A 4 2.01 -10.36 -1.46
C TYR A 4 0.81 -9.41 -1.57
N THR A 5 -0.09 -9.60 -2.52
CA THR A 5 -1.34 -8.80 -2.62
C THR A 5 -2.17 -8.96 -1.34
N LYS A 6 -2.40 -10.19 -0.89
CA LYS A 6 -3.17 -10.45 0.34
C LYS A 6 -2.48 -9.82 1.55
N LYS A 7 -1.17 -10.05 1.71
CA LYS A 7 -0.39 -9.50 2.83
C LYS A 7 -0.41 -7.97 2.89
N ILE A 8 -0.32 -7.29 1.75
CA ILE A 8 -0.43 -5.83 1.67
C ILE A 8 -1.83 -5.36 2.07
N SER A 9 -2.87 -6.05 1.61
CA SER A 9 -4.25 -5.73 1.98
C SER A 9 -4.48 -5.89 3.48
N ASP A 10 -4.03 -6.99 4.07
CA ASP A 10 -4.15 -7.26 5.52
C ASP A 10 -3.40 -6.19 6.31
N LEU A 11 -2.17 -5.84 5.89
CA LEU A 11 -1.37 -4.81 6.54
C LEU A 11 -2.04 -3.43 6.49
N LEU A 12 -2.60 -3.04 5.34
CA LEU A 12 -3.31 -1.77 5.16
C LEU A 12 -4.72 -1.77 5.77
N TYR A 13 -5.24 -2.93 6.17
CA TYR A 13 -6.46 -3.02 6.97
C TYR A 13 -6.19 -2.68 8.44
N THR A 14 -5.02 -3.08 8.97
CA THR A 14 -4.61 -2.81 10.35
C THR A 14 -3.93 -1.45 10.51
N HIS A 15 -3.20 -1.00 9.50
CA HIS A 15 -2.41 0.23 9.54
C HIS A 15 -2.63 1.08 8.29
N ASP A 16 -3.22 2.25 8.47
CA ASP A 16 -3.38 3.21 7.37
C ASP A 16 -2.14 4.11 7.21
N TYR A 17 -1.99 4.63 5.98
CA TYR A 17 -0.99 5.65 5.62
C TYR A 17 0.48 5.23 5.73
N LEU A 18 0.77 3.94 5.55
CA LEU A 18 2.13 3.42 5.53
C LEU A 18 2.88 3.84 4.26
N THR A 19 4.17 4.09 4.41
CA THR A 19 5.09 4.30 3.29
C THR A 19 5.52 2.98 2.65
N THR A 20 6.01 3.03 1.41
CA THR A 20 6.57 1.86 0.73
C THR A 20 7.67 1.16 1.54
N ALA A 21 8.49 1.92 2.26
CA ALA A 21 9.59 1.38 3.07
C ALA A 21 9.08 0.64 4.31
N GLU A 22 8.07 1.18 5.00
CA GLU A 22 7.44 0.53 6.15
C GLU A 22 6.74 -0.78 5.74
N ILE A 23 6.07 -0.80 4.59
CA ILE A 23 5.44 -2.01 4.04
C ILE A 23 6.51 -3.04 3.66
N ALA A 24 7.61 -2.61 3.03
CA ALA A 24 8.71 -3.49 2.68
C ALA A 24 9.34 -4.15 3.92
N TYR A 25 9.56 -3.36 4.98
CA TYR A 25 10.07 -3.83 6.25
C TYR A 25 9.11 -4.83 6.92
N ALA A 26 7.82 -4.49 7.01
CA ALA A 26 6.80 -5.36 7.63
C ALA A 26 6.64 -6.71 6.90
N LEU A 27 6.80 -6.71 5.57
CA LEU A 27 6.66 -7.92 4.75
C LEU A 27 7.98 -8.66 4.53
N ASN A 28 9.10 -8.14 5.06
CA ASN A 28 10.45 -8.63 4.85
C ASN A 28 10.77 -8.85 3.35
N ILE A 29 10.52 -7.82 2.55
CA ILE A 29 10.80 -7.79 1.11
C ILE A 29 11.58 -6.53 0.73
N SER A 30 12.15 -6.52 -0.46
CA SER A 30 12.78 -5.30 -0.97
C SER A 30 11.76 -4.19 -1.18
N VAL A 31 12.19 -2.94 -1.00
CA VAL A 31 11.38 -1.75 -1.32
C VAL A 31 10.91 -1.76 -2.77
N TYR A 32 11.72 -2.30 -3.68
CA TYR A 32 11.35 -2.45 -5.09
C TYR A 32 10.17 -3.41 -5.28
N GLN A 33 10.20 -4.59 -4.65
CA GLN A 33 9.09 -5.55 -4.69
C GLN A 33 7.83 -4.97 -4.06
N ALA A 34 7.95 -4.33 -2.89
CA ALA A 34 6.83 -3.65 -2.25
C ALA A 34 6.21 -2.62 -3.18
N ARG A 35 7.03 -1.75 -3.79
CA ARG A 35 6.57 -0.74 -4.76
C ARG A 35 5.85 -1.36 -5.96
N TYR A 36 6.40 -2.43 -6.53
CA TYR A 36 5.78 -3.14 -7.64
C TYR A 36 4.37 -3.64 -7.28
N HIS A 37 4.22 -4.30 -6.14
CA HIS A 37 2.94 -4.81 -5.69
C HIS A 37 1.94 -3.70 -5.31
N LEU A 38 2.40 -2.64 -4.65
CA LEU A 38 1.57 -1.49 -4.31
C LEU A 38 1.03 -0.78 -5.56
N LEU A 39 1.87 -0.56 -6.58
CA LEU A 39 1.41 0.01 -7.84
C LEU A 39 0.42 -0.91 -8.57
N LYS A 40 0.61 -2.23 -8.48
CA LYS A 40 -0.33 -3.20 -9.05
C LYS A 40 -1.70 -3.14 -8.36
N GLU A 41 -1.74 -3.05 -7.04
CA GLU A 41 -2.98 -2.94 -6.26
C GLU A 41 -3.66 -1.58 -6.45
N TYR A 42 -2.88 -0.50 -6.50
CA TYR A 42 -3.39 0.83 -6.82
C TYR A 42 -4.07 0.90 -8.18
N ARG A 43 -3.48 0.26 -9.21
CA ARG A 43 -4.10 0.15 -10.55
C ARG A 43 -5.40 -0.65 -10.57
N LYS A 44 -5.59 -1.56 -9.61
CA LYS A 44 -6.86 -2.29 -9.43
C LYS A 44 -7.89 -1.49 -8.62
N GLY A 45 -7.49 -0.37 -8.02
CA GLY A 45 -8.34 0.45 -7.15
C GLY A 45 -8.50 -0.08 -5.73
N THR A 46 -7.77 -1.13 -5.33
CA THR A 46 -7.91 -1.75 -3.99
C THR A 46 -7.25 -0.93 -2.88
N ILE A 47 -6.24 -0.14 -3.22
CA ILE A 47 -5.54 0.76 -2.31
C ILE A 47 -5.47 2.17 -2.89
N SER A 48 -5.32 3.15 -2.01
CA SER A 48 -5.19 4.56 -2.35
C SER A 48 -3.76 5.04 -2.13
N MET A 49 -3.32 5.97 -2.97
CA MET A 49 -1.99 6.56 -2.93
C MET A 49 -2.10 8.05 -2.62
N LYS A 50 -1.50 8.50 -1.52
CA LYS A 50 -1.40 9.92 -1.16
C LYS A 50 0.04 10.40 -1.25
N THR A 51 0.26 11.50 -1.97
CA THR A 51 1.55 12.16 -2.09
C THR A 51 1.51 13.50 -1.36
N THR A 52 2.57 13.85 -0.64
CA THR A 52 2.65 15.12 0.13
C THR A 52 3.32 16.23 -0.68
N GLY A 53 3.17 16.24 -2.00
CA GLY A 53 3.84 17.19 -2.90
C GLY A 53 5.17 16.68 -3.49
N ARG A 54 5.88 17.57 -4.21
CA ARG A 54 7.14 17.24 -4.93
C ARG A 54 8.23 16.85 -3.93
N GLY A 55 8.79 15.65 -4.10
CA GLY A 55 9.78 15.07 -3.17
C GLY A 55 9.20 14.49 -1.88
N GLY A 56 7.88 14.55 -1.70
CA GLY A 56 7.18 13.99 -0.56
C GLY A 56 7.17 12.46 -0.54
N LYS A 57 7.03 11.89 0.66
CA LYS A 57 6.87 10.43 0.81
C LYS A 57 5.50 10.01 0.27
N VAL A 58 5.48 8.93 -0.49
CA VAL A 58 4.24 8.26 -0.91
C VAL A 58 3.71 7.45 0.27
N ARG A 59 2.44 7.66 0.61
CA ARG A 59 1.72 6.90 1.63
C ARG A 59 0.57 6.13 1.00
N TRP A 60 0.37 4.92 1.50
CA TRP A 60 -0.61 3.96 1.02
C TRP A 60 -1.62 3.70 2.12
N SER A 61 -2.89 3.61 1.74
CA SER A 61 -4.00 3.25 2.63
C SER A 61 -4.96 2.36 1.86
N ARG A 62 -5.88 1.69 2.55
CA ARG A 62 -6.97 1.00 1.84
C ARG A 62 -7.84 2.02 1.09
N THR A 63 -8.39 1.63 -0.04
CA THR A 63 -9.47 2.42 -0.66
C THR A 63 -10.72 2.19 0.18
N ILE A 64 -11.18 3.24 0.88
CA ILE A 64 -12.49 3.22 1.53
C ILE A 64 -13.51 3.43 0.42
N ALA A 65 -14.28 2.41 0.08
CA ALA A 65 -15.46 2.63 -0.75
C ALA A 65 -16.35 3.64 0.00
N ASN A 66 -16.60 4.78 -0.61
CA ASN A 66 -17.55 5.78 -0.11
C ASN A 66 -18.94 5.11 -0.13
N GLY A 67 -19.29 4.43 0.96
CA GLY A 67 -20.51 3.62 1.05
C GLY A 67 -20.97 3.32 2.47
N ASP A 68 -20.40 3.96 3.49
CA ASP A 68 -20.89 3.92 4.88
C ASP A 68 -21.03 5.36 5.41
N LYS A 69 -22.00 6.09 4.86
CA LYS A 69 -22.68 7.20 5.53
C LYS A 69 -24.16 7.13 5.22
#